data_AF-A0A397A396-F1
#
_entry.id   AF-A0A397A396-F1
#
_cell.length_a   1.000
_cell.length_b   1.000
_cell.length_c   1.000
_cell.angle_alpha   90.00
_cell.angle_beta   90.00
_cell.angle_gamma   90.00
#
_symmetry.space_group_name_H-M   'P 1'
#
loop_
_entity.id
_entity.type
_entity.pdbx_description
1 polymer ?
#
loop_
_entity_poly.entity_id
_entity_poly.type
_entity_poly.pdbx_seq_one_letter_code
_entity_poly.pdbx_strand_id
1 'polypeptide(L)'
;YKRSHTIRIANENAVDRLTLLLTRKHRGALPWYVHLFHEPRSYLSTTSLASQIQSLQRDIDKRHSHEIRSIQSILTTHRGTGRVFIIFNDPKAKARFVRKIQRRSTTHLVARTPKQHHATLRQKIHELSLLSWHLELAPEPDDLDWHFISYHRAKRTALTALIYTFLTVFIVLFTSPLAVTSAIASGTYAVTRAMTPAEYDDAVRPWNFYTGTQSALQISVLVVIVAFSTVVPVILPFGAFYLSVQHVVDKYALLYVRPKIKGKGAIAATSTHASMFALVIYQCAMAGFFLVRGTWHQIAAVVALLVVSSVFMLWQYIRDKGQLYRSVGQPYKPEQTMLLSPNSKCVDMYRDPVLRVLDATTRTQSERYGSIVLP
;
A
#
# COMPACT_ATOMS: atom_id res chain seq x y z
N TYR A 1 13.68 1.23 -16.35
CA TYR A 1 12.72 2.33 -16.45
C TYR A 1 12.63 3.19 -15.16
N LYS A 2 12.25 2.68 -13.98
CA LYS A 2 12.00 3.52 -12.77
C LYS A 2 13.13 4.46 -12.36
N ARG A 3 14.37 3.98 -12.27
CA ARG A 3 15.54 4.84 -11.98
C ARG A 3 15.67 5.96 -13.01
N SER A 4 15.44 5.67 -14.29
CA SER A 4 15.45 6.67 -15.36
C SER A 4 14.30 7.67 -15.19
N HIS A 5 13.11 7.21 -14.81
CA HIS A 5 11.92 8.04 -14.55
C HIS A 5 12.13 9.00 -13.36
N THR A 6 12.63 8.52 -12.22
CA THR A 6 12.87 9.36 -11.04
C THR A 6 13.88 10.46 -11.35
N ILE A 7 14.94 10.15 -12.08
CA ILE A 7 15.94 11.16 -12.42
C ILE A 7 15.42 12.09 -13.54
N ARG A 8 14.55 11.62 -14.44
CA ARG A 8 13.86 12.47 -15.42
C ARG A 8 13.02 13.54 -14.70
N ILE A 9 12.19 13.14 -13.74
CA ILE A 9 11.39 14.08 -12.93
C ILE A 9 12.28 15.06 -12.16
N ALA A 10 13.38 14.57 -11.57
CA ALA A 10 14.32 15.45 -10.88
C ALA A 10 14.95 16.49 -11.83
N ASN A 11 15.28 16.09 -13.06
CA ASN A 11 15.79 17.00 -14.09
C ASN A 11 14.72 17.98 -14.57
N GLU A 12 13.46 17.55 -14.72
CA GLU A 12 12.32 18.42 -15.08
C GLU A 12 12.11 19.50 -14.00
N ASN A 13 12.08 19.11 -12.74
CA ASN A 13 12.00 20.06 -11.62
C ASN A 13 13.20 21.02 -11.60
N ALA A 14 14.40 20.54 -11.94
CA ALA A 14 15.58 21.39 -12.04
C ALA A 14 15.47 22.40 -13.21
N VAL A 15 14.95 21.97 -14.36
CA VAL A 15 14.67 22.87 -15.50
C VAL A 15 13.64 23.93 -15.10
N ASP A 16 12.54 23.55 -14.45
CA ASP A 16 11.52 24.48 -13.98
C ASP A 16 12.06 25.50 -12.98
N ARG A 17 12.96 25.08 -12.08
CA ARG A 17 13.66 26.02 -11.18
C ARG A 17 14.52 27.00 -11.96
N LEU A 18 15.31 26.52 -12.92
CA LEU A 18 16.20 27.36 -13.71
C LEU A 18 15.43 28.33 -14.62
N THR A 19 14.34 27.89 -15.25
CA THR A 19 13.50 28.75 -16.10
C THR A 19 12.79 29.84 -15.30
N LEU A 20 12.33 29.51 -14.09
CA LEU A 20 11.75 30.49 -13.17
C LEU A 20 12.78 31.53 -12.74
N LEU A 21 14.02 31.12 -12.46
CA LEU A 21 15.13 32.03 -12.16
C LEU A 21 15.48 32.93 -13.35
N LEU A 22 15.54 32.39 -14.57
CA LEU A 22 15.76 33.16 -15.80
C LEU A 22 14.68 34.23 -15.97
N THR A 23 13.42 33.85 -15.77
CA THR A 23 12.27 34.76 -15.85
C THR A 23 12.36 35.89 -14.81
N ARG A 24 12.76 35.57 -13.57
CA ARG A 24 12.96 36.58 -12.50
C ARG A 24 14.14 37.51 -12.79
N LYS A 25 15.23 36.99 -13.36
CA LYS A 25 16.38 37.78 -13.81
C LYS A 25 15.98 38.80 -14.86
N HIS A 26 15.20 38.40 -15.86
CA HIS A 26 14.70 39.33 -16.89
C HIS A 26 13.76 40.42 -16.35
N ARG A 27 13.02 40.12 -15.28
CA ARG A 27 12.11 41.07 -14.63
C ARG A 27 12.78 41.98 -13.57
N GLY A 28 14.08 41.84 -13.34
CA GLY A 28 14.80 42.58 -12.30
C GLY A 28 14.37 42.25 -10.86
N ALA A 29 13.61 41.18 -10.66
CA ALA A 29 12.99 40.80 -9.38
C ALA A 29 13.73 39.61 -8.73
N LEU A 30 15.07 39.66 -8.74
CA LEU A 30 15.89 38.66 -8.09
C LEU A 30 15.88 38.88 -6.56
N PRO A 31 15.78 37.82 -5.74
CA PRO A 31 15.87 37.96 -4.29
C PRO A 31 17.22 38.60 -3.89
N TRP A 32 17.20 39.52 -2.92
CA TRP A 32 18.38 40.27 -2.48
C TRP A 32 19.59 39.37 -2.12
N TYR A 33 19.34 38.19 -1.55
CA TYR A 33 20.39 37.22 -1.21
C TYR A 33 21.08 36.61 -2.44
N VAL A 34 20.46 36.61 -3.62
CA VAL A 34 21.07 36.18 -4.89
C VAL A 34 22.12 37.17 -5.37
N HIS A 35 22.04 38.44 -4.93
CA HIS A 35 23.04 39.47 -5.22
C HIS A 35 24.22 39.46 -4.23
N LEU A 36 24.02 38.98 -3.00
CA LEU A 36 25.08 38.85 -1.99
C LEU A 36 26.07 37.73 -2.29
N PHE A 37 25.61 36.67 -2.93
CA PHE A 37 26.49 35.68 -3.52
C PHE A 37 26.74 36.13 -4.96
N HIS A 38 27.93 36.69 -5.23
CA HIS A 38 28.41 36.86 -6.59
C HIS A 38 28.51 35.44 -7.19
N GLU A 39 27.41 35.03 -7.82
CA GLU A 39 27.02 33.66 -8.17
C GLU A 39 26.59 32.76 -6.98
N PRO A 40 25.31 32.32 -6.90
CA PRO A 40 24.82 31.46 -5.83
C PRO A 40 25.47 30.05 -5.83
N ARG A 41 25.32 29.29 -4.75
CA ARG A 41 26.08 28.03 -4.54
C ARG A 41 25.65 26.80 -5.36
N SER A 42 24.69 26.91 -6.28
CA SER A 42 24.50 25.94 -7.38
C SER A 42 25.35 26.24 -8.62
N TYR A 43 26.19 27.28 -8.58
CA TYR A 43 26.83 27.92 -9.73
C TYR A 43 28.34 27.59 -9.81
N LEU A 44 28.73 26.38 -9.40
CA LEU A 44 30.08 25.83 -9.72
C LEU A 44 30.22 25.44 -11.20
N SER A 45 29.17 25.59 -12.00
CA SER A 45 29.24 25.39 -13.43
C SER A 45 29.51 26.73 -14.10
N THR A 46 30.67 26.87 -14.71
CA THR A 46 31.14 27.98 -15.55
C THR A 46 30.28 28.24 -16.81
N THR A 47 29.10 27.61 -16.90
CA THR A 47 28.26 27.58 -18.09
C THR A 47 27.02 28.44 -17.94
N SER A 48 26.63 29.12 -19.02
CA SER A 48 25.43 29.96 -19.05
C SER A 48 24.17 29.19 -18.62
N LEU A 49 23.25 29.86 -17.94
CA LEU A 49 22.00 29.25 -17.47
C LEU A 49 21.16 28.66 -18.63
N ALA A 50 21.18 29.30 -19.81
CA ALA A 50 20.57 28.77 -21.02
C ALA A 50 21.22 27.45 -21.48
N SER A 51 22.56 27.36 -21.44
CA SER A 51 23.27 26.12 -21.78
C SER A 51 23.02 24.99 -20.78
N GLN A 52 22.82 25.30 -19.50
CA GLN A 52 22.45 24.31 -18.47
C GLN A 52 21.03 23.76 -18.70
N ILE A 53 20.07 24.63 -19.01
CA ILE A 53 18.71 24.21 -19.39
C ILE A 53 18.77 23.30 -20.62
N GLN A 54 19.55 23.68 -21.65
CA GLN A 54 19.68 22.88 -22.87
C GLN A 54 20.38 21.52 -22.62
N SER A 55 21.36 21.44 -21.71
CA SER A 55 21.95 20.15 -21.33
C SER A 55 20.97 19.28 -20.56
N LEU A 56 20.20 19.86 -19.63
CA LEU A 56 19.19 19.14 -18.87
C LEU A 56 18.05 18.64 -19.78
N GLN A 57 17.61 19.45 -20.75
CA GLN A 57 16.60 19.06 -21.73
C GLN A 57 17.07 17.86 -22.57
N ARG A 58 18.31 17.90 -23.06
CA ARG A 58 18.91 16.76 -23.79
C ARG A 58 18.97 15.49 -22.93
N ASP A 59 19.30 15.64 -21.65
CA ASP A 59 19.30 14.54 -20.69
C ASP A 59 17.90 14.00 -20.42
N ILE A 60 16.89 14.86 -20.34
CA ILE A 60 15.47 14.49 -20.20
C ILE A 60 15.05 13.66 -21.41
N ASP A 61 15.31 14.13 -22.64
CA ASP A 61 14.93 13.45 -23.88
C ASP A 61 15.62 12.07 -24.00
N LYS A 62 16.90 12.01 -23.64
CA LYS A 62 17.67 10.75 -23.63
C LYS A 62 17.10 9.76 -22.62
N ARG A 63 16.76 10.22 -21.40
CA ARG A 63 16.18 9.38 -20.34
C ARG A 63 14.78 8.93 -20.69
N HIS A 64 13.98 9.81 -21.28
CA HIS A 64 12.64 9.50 -21.77
C HIS A 64 12.68 8.40 -22.85
N SER A 65 13.59 8.53 -23.82
CA SER A 65 13.81 7.50 -24.87
C SER A 65 14.30 6.17 -24.29
N HIS A 66 15.15 6.20 -23.26
CA HIS A 66 15.60 5.00 -22.56
C HIS A 66 14.47 4.36 -21.72
N GLU A 67 13.63 5.19 -21.09
CA GLU A 67 12.44 4.76 -20.36
C GLU A 67 11.50 3.97 -21.28
N ILE A 68 11.10 4.56 -22.40
CA ILE A 68 10.23 3.92 -23.42
C ILE A 68 10.81 2.58 -23.89
N ARG A 69 12.07 2.56 -24.33
CA ARG A 69 12.72 1.32 -24.79
C ARG A 69 12.75 0.23 -23.72
N SER A 70 13.04 0.62 -22.47
CA SER A 70 13.07 -0.34 -21.36
C SER A 70 11.70 -0.88 -21.02
N ILE A 71 10.63 -0.09 -21.14
CA ILE A 71 9.26 -0.56 -20.93
C ILE A 71 8.83 -1.49 -22.06
N GLN A 72 9.13 -1.14 -23.31
CA GLN A 72 8.83 -1.97 -24.47
C GLN A 72 9.53 -3.32 -24.37
N SER A 73 10.81 -3.34 -23.97
CA SER A 73 11.55 -4.58 -23.70
C SER A 73 10.91 -5.41 -22.57
N ILE A 74 10.42 -4.76 -21.51
CA ILE A 74 9.71 -5.46 -20.43
C ILE A 74 8.41 -6.09 -20.97
N LEU A 75 7.64 -5.37 -21.77
CA LEU A 75 6.38 -5.87 -22.35
C LEU A 75 6.58 -7.04 -23.30
N THR A 76 7.65 -7.02 -24.11
CA THR A 76 7.95 -8.13 -25.03
C THR A 76 8.54 -9.34 -24.33
N THR A 77 9.28 -9.14 -23.24
CA THR A 77 10.02 -10.22 -22.55
C THR A 77 9.20 -10.88 -21.44
N HIS A 78 8.38 -10.13 -20.71
CA HIS A 78 7.64 -10.66 -19.57
C HIS A 78 6.33 -11.32 -19.98
N ARG A 79 6.20 -12.63 -19.72
CA ARG A 79 4.99 -13.44 -19.99
C ARG A 79 3.81 -13.20 -19.01
N GLY A 80 3.78 -12.05 -18.32
CA GLY A 80 2.79 -11.75 -17.29
C GLY A 80 2.96 -12.58 -16.01
N THR A 81 2.17 -12.26 -14.97
CA THR A 81 2.30 -12.85 -13.62
C THR A 81 1.18 -13.80 -13.21
N GLY A 82 0.31 -14.16 -14.16
CA GLY A 82 -0.87 -14.99 -13.88
C GLY A 82 -1.96 -14.25 -13.09
N ARG A 83 -1.98 -12.91 -13.15
CA ARG A 83 -3.02 -12.07 -12.55
C ARG A 83 -3.73 -11.29 -13.63
N VAL A 84 -5.05 -11.21 -13.52
CA VAL A 84 -5.90 -10.52 -14.49
C VAL A 84 -6.98 -9.77 -13.71
N PHE A 85 -7.19 -8.50 -14.06
CA PHE A 85 -8.34 -7.74 -13.61
C PHE A 85 -9.48 -7.95 -14.61
N ILE A 86 -10.64 -8.35 -14.11
CA ILE A 86 -11.83 -8.57 -14.94
C ILE A 86 -12.88 -7.56 -14.53
N ILE A 87 -13.29 -6.74 -15.50
CA ILE A 87 -14.37 -5.77 -15.34
C ILE A 87 -15.60 -6.37 -16.03
N PHE A 88 -16.73 -6.36 -15.33
CA PHE A 88 -18.00 -6.87 -15.84
C PHE A 88 -18.93 -5.71 -16.13
N ASN A 89 -19.51 -5.69 -17.33
CA ASN A 89 -20.52 -4.69 -17.69
C ASN A 89 -21.79 -4.87 -16.84
N ASP A 90 -22.18 -6.13 -16.58
CA ASP A 90 -23.37 -6.45 -15.80
C ASP A 90 -23.03 -6.96 -14.39
N PRO A 91 -23.63 -6.37 -13.32
CA PRO A 91 -23.45 -6.86 -11.96
C PRO A 91 -24.03 -8.28 -11.76
N LYS A 92 -25.07 -8.63 -12.53
CA LYS A 92 -25.65 -9.98 -12.56
C LYS A 92 -24.68 -10.99 -13.18
N ALA A 93 -23.99 -10.64 -14.25
CA ALA A 93 -22.98 -11.48 -14.88
C ALA A 93 -21.79 -11.71 -13.94
N LYS A 94 -21.32 -10.65 -13.26
CA LYS A 94 -20.33 -10.75 -12.19
C LYS A 94 -20.78 -11.75 -11.12
N ALA A 95 -21.94 -11.56 -10.52
CA ALA A 95 -22.41 -12.42 -9.42
C ALA A 95 -22.51 -13.90 -9.84
N ARG A 96 -22.97 -14.19 -11.06
CA ARG A 96 -22.99 -15.55 -11.63
C ARG A 96 -21.58 -16.12 -11.79
N PHE A 97 -20.65 -15.34 -12.34
CA PHE A 97 -19.25 -15.72 -12.51
C PHE A 97 -18.58 -16.02 -11.16
N VAL A 98 -18.72 -15.11 -10.19
CA VAL A 98 -18.16 -15.29 -8.85
C VAL A 98 -18.72 -16.54 -8.20
N ARG A 99 -20.05 -16.77 -8.20
CA ARG A 99 -20.66 -17.98 -7.62
C ARG A 99 -20.12 -19.27 -8.27
N LYS A 100 -19.85 -19.25 -9.59
CA LYS A 100 -19.35 -20.40 -10.34
C LYS A 100 -17.89 -20.73 -10.01
N ILE A 101 -17.06 -19.71 -9.78
CA ILE A 101 -15.62 -19.88 -9.49
C ILE A 101 -15.37 -20.07 -8.00
N GLN A 102 -16.04 -19.29 -7.15
CA GLN A 102 -15.89 -19.33 -5.69
C GLN A 102 -16.24 -20.68 -5.07
N ARG A 103 -17.19 -21.43 -5.68
CA ARG A 103 -17.60 -22.76 -5.21
C ARG A 103 -16.76 -23.91 -5.80
N ARG A 104 -15.71 -23.63 -6.56
CA ARG A 104 -14.75 -24.66 -6.98
C ARG A 104 -13.86 -25.02 -5.79
N SER A 105 -14.34 -25.95 -4.96
CA SER A 105 -13.48 -26.76 -4.09
C SER A 105 -13.25 -28.11 -4.78
N THR A 106 -12.07 -28.70 -4.60
CA THR A 106 -11.77 -30.06 -5.06
C THR A 106 -12.84 -31.05 -4.58
N THR A 107 -13.31 -30.89 -3.35
CA THR A 107 -14.39 -31.69 -2.76
C THR A 107 -15.75 -31.49 -3.43
N HIS A 108 -16.13 -30.27 -3.79
CA HIS A 108 -17.41 -30.00 -4.45
C HIS A 108 -17.43 -30.47 -5.92
N LEU A 109 -16.29 -30.41 -6.61
CA LEU A 109 -16.15 -30.92 -7.98
C LEU A 109 -16.15 -32.46 -8.02
N VAL A 110 -15.44 -33.10 -7.07
CA VAL A 110 -15.41 -34.55 -6.91
C VAL A 110 -16.76 -35.09 -6.44
N ALA A 111 -17.49 -34.39 -5.57
CA ALA A 111 -18.81 -34.82 -5.09
C ALA A 111 -19.89 -34.85 -6.19
N ARG A 112 -19.72 -34.09 -7.28
CA ARG A 112 -20.64 -34.07 -8.43
C ARG A 112 -20.33 -35.13 -9.49
N THR A 113 -19.15 -35.75 -9.44
CA THR A 113 -18.77 -36.76 -10.42
C THR A 113 -19.02 -38.17 -9.89
N PRO A 114 -19.32 -39.15 -10.76
CA PRO A 114 -19.46 -40.54 -10.35
C PRO A 114 -18.14 -41.07 -9.76
N LYS A 115 -18.24 -41.94 -8.73
CA LYS A 115 -17.12 -42.45 -7.92
C LYS A 115 -15.94 -43.00 -8.73
N GLN A 116 -16.23 -43.60 -9.89
CA GLN A 116 -15.24 -44.18 -10.81
C GLN A 116 -14.23 -43.15 -11.36
N HIS A 117 -14.62 -41.88 -11.49
CA HIS A 117 -13.78 -40.83 -12.09
C HIS A 117 -13.11 -39.94 -11.04
N HIS A 118 -13.20 -40.26 -9.75
CA HIS A 118 -12.68 -39.40 -8.68
C HIS A 118 -11.16 -39.29 -8.70
N ALA A 119 -10.45 -40.40 -8.97
CA ALA A 119 -8.99 -40.44 -9.00
C ALA A 119 -8.43 -39.68 -10.23
N THR A 120 -8.96 -39.97 -11.42
CA THR A 120 -8.57 -39.30 -12.68
C THR A 120 -8.94 -37.82 -12.68
N LEU A 121 -10.09 -37.45 -12.11
CA LEU A 121 -10.47 -36.05 -11.95
C LEU A 121 -9.52 -35.31 -10.99
N ARG A 122 -9.16 -35.90 -9.84
CA ARG A 122 -8.19 -35.30 -8.91
C ARG A 122 -6.81 -35.13 -9.55
N GLN A 123 -6.36 -36.13 -10.30
CA GLN A 123 -5.10 -36.08 -11.03
C GLN A 123 -5.12 -34.96 -12.08
N LYS A 124 -6.14 -34.91 -12.95
CA LYS A 124 -6.27 -33.84 -13.96
C LYS A 124 -6.46 -32.46 -13.34
N ILE A 125 -7.16 -32.35 -12.22
CA ILE A 125 -7.31 -31.11 -11.47
C ILE A 125 -5.95 -30.59 -10.97
N HIS A 126 -5.12 -31.49 -10.47
CA HIS A 126 -3.78 -31.17 -9.96
C HIS A 126 -2.84 -30.83 -11.11
N GLU A 127 -2.80 -31.66 -12.15
CA GLU A 127 -1.98 -31.52 -13.35
C GLU A 127 -2.27 -30.22 -14.11
N LEU A 128 -3.54 -29.89 -14.33
CA LEU A 128 -3.96 -28.68 -15.02
C LEU A 128 -4.03 -27.45 -14.09
N SER A 129 -3.72 -27.62 -12.79
CA SER A 129 -3.80 -26.56 -11.77
C SER A 129 -5.14 -25.79 -11.79
N LEU A 130 -6.25 -26.48 -12.11
CA LEU A 130 -7.57 -25.86 -12.38
C LEU A 130 -8.18 -25.11 -11.18
N LEU A 131 -7.63 -25.31 -9.98
CA LEU A 131 -8.01 -24.64 -8.73
C LEU A 131 -6.97 -23.64 -8.21
N SER A 132 -5.91 -23.36 -8.96
CA SER A 132 -4.87 -22.40 -8.55
C SER A 132 -5.35 -20.94 -8.59
N TRP A 133 -6.47 -20.68 -9.27
CA TRP A 133 -7.03 -19.34 -9.44
C TRP A 133 -7.75 -18.88 -8.17
N HIS A 134 -7.14 -17.93 -7.48
CA HIS A 134 -7.77 -17.25 -6.35
C HIS A 134 -8.49 -15.99 -6.84
N LEU A 135 -9.78 -15.87 -6.52
CA LEU A 135 -10.57 -14.71 -6.88
C LEU A 135 -10.72 -13.79 -5.67
N GLU A 136 -10.22 -12.56 -5.80
CA GLU A 136 -10.35 -11.51 -4.78
C GLU A 136 -11.08 -10.31 -5.37
N LEU A 137 -11.68 -9.51 -4.48
CA LEU A 137 -12.17 -8.20 -4.89
C LEU A 137 -10.96 -7.36 -5.28
N ALA A 138 -11.01 -6.72 -6.46
CA ALA A 138 -9.98 -5.76 -6.84
C ALA A 138 -9.89 -4.67 -5.75
N PRO A 139 -8.69 -4.41 -5.20
CA PRO A 139 -8.49 -3.29 -4.30
C PRO A 139 -8.67 -1.99 -5.08
N GLU A 140 -8.77 -0.87 -4.39
CA GLU A 140 -8.85 0.42 -5.05
C GLU A 140 -7.57 0.71 -5.86
N PRO A 141 -7.66 1.45 -6.98
CA PRO A 141 -6.52 1.70 -7.86
C PRO A 141 -5.36 2.43 -7.14
N ASP A 142 -5.69 3.28 -6.17
CA ASP A 142 -4.73 4.06 -5.38
C ASP A 142 -3.96 3.17 -4.38
N ASP A 143 -4.57 2.05 -3.94
CA ASP A 143 -3.96 1.06 -3.04
C ASP A 143 -3.10 0.03 -3.79
N LEU A 144 -3.07 0.10 -5.11
CA LEU A 144 -2.49 -0.92 -5.97
C LEU A 144 -1.03 -0.60 -6.31
N ASP A 145 -0.09 -1.19 -5.57
CA ASP A 145 1.33 -1.11 -5.90
C ASP A 145 1.68 -2.03 -7.09
N TRP A 146 1.59 -1.48 -8.30
CA TRP A 146 1.98 -2.14 -9.56
C TRP A 146 3.36 -2.79 -9.52
N HIS A 147 4.28 -2.22 -8.72
CA HIS A 147 5.62 -2.75 -8.52
C HIS A 147 5.65 -4.16 -7.96
N PHE A 148 4.87 -4.41 -6.92
CA PHE A 148 4.90 -5.68 -6.18
C PHE A 148 3.97 -6.72 -6.80
N ILE A 149 3.05 -6.28 -7.66
CA ILE A 149 2.11 -7.16 -8.35
C ILE A 149 2.80 -7.99 -9.43
N SER A 150 3.91 -7.48 -9.98
CA SER A 150 4.66 -8.13 -11.06
C SER A 150 5.61 -9.24 -10.58
N TYR A 151 5.67 -9.56 -9.29
CA TYR A 151 6.50 -10.66 -8.80
C TYR A 151 5.75 -11.99 -8.73
N HIS A 152 6.40 -13.05 -9.23
CA HIS A 152 5.93 -14.43 -9.08
C HIS A 152 5.81 -14.81 -7.59
N ARG A 153 4.84 -15.68 -7.25
CA ARG A 153 4.51 -16.02 -5.86
C ARG A 153 5.73 -16.48 -5.05
N ALA A 154 6.56 -17.35 -5.64
CA ALA A 154 7.77 -17.89 -5.00
C ALA A 154 8.81 -16.81 -4.66
N LYS A 155 9.04 -15.86 -5.58
CA LYS A 155 9.98 -14.76 -5.36
C LYS A 155 9.48 -13.82 -4.26
N ARG A 156 8.17 -13.55 -4.23
CA ARG A 156 7.56 -12.73 -3.18
C ARG A 156 7.69 -13.41 -1.81
N THR A 157 7.35 -14.70 -1.70
CA THR A 157 7.46 -15.42 -0.42
C THR A 157 8.90 -15.50 0.07
N ALA A 158 9.87 -15.74 -0.82
CA ALA A 158 11.28 -15.74 -0.45
C ALA A 158 11.76 -14.36 0.01
N LEU A 159 11.41 -13.29 -0.71
CA LEU A 159 11.75 -11.92 -0.33
C LEU A 159 11.11 -11.52 1.00
N THR A 160 9.83 -11.84 1.20
CA THR A 160 9.13 -11.57 2.46
C THR A 160 9.76 -12.34 3.62
N ALA A 161 10.11 -13.62 3.42
CA ALA A 161 10.80 -14.41 4.44
C ALA A 161 12.17 -13.81 4.78
N LEU A 162 12.96 -13.42 3.79
CA LEU A 162 14.28 -12.79 3.98
C LEU A 162 14.15 -11.46 4.73
N ILE A 163 13.21 -10.59 4.32
CA ILE A 163 12.99 -9.31 4.99
C ILE A 163 12.57 -9.52 6.44
N TYR A 164 11.64 -10.43 6.72
CA TYR A 164 11.20 -10.68 8.09
C TYR A 164 12.26 -11.39 8.94
N THR A 165 13.06 -12.29 8.38
CA THR A 165 14.17 -12.91 9.12
C THR A 165 15.25 -11.88 9.44
N PHE A 166 15.64 -11.05 8.47
CA PHE A 166 16.56 -9.93 8.69
C PHE A 166 16.03 -8.96 9.74
N LEU A 167 14.77 -8.53 9.62
CA LEU A 167 14.12 -7.63 10.58
C LEU A 167 14.12 -8.24 11.99
N THR A 168 13.83 -9.54 12.12
CA THR A 168 13.81 -10.23 13.41
C THR A 168 15.21 -10.29 14.03
N VAL A 169 16.22 -10.68 13.25
CA VAL A 169 17.62 -10.70 13.69
C VAL A 169 18.08 -9.30 14.07
N PHE A 170 17.75 -8.28 13.27
CA PHE A 170 18.08 -6.90 13.54
C PHE A 170 17.42 -6.39 14.83
N ILE A 171 16.13 -6.67 15.04
CA ILE A 171 15.43 -6.28 16.27
C ILE A 171 16.09 -6.92 17.50
N VAL A 172 16.40 -8.22 17.46
CA VAL A 172 17.02 -8.93 18.61
C VAL A 172 18.42 -8.40 18.91
N LEU A 173 19.23 -8.16 17.87
CA LEU A 173 20.62 -7.70 18.04
C LEU A 173 20.73 -6.20 18.36
N PHE A 174 19.79 -5.37 17.90
CA PHE A 174 19.84 -3.92 18.01
C PHE A 174 18.76 -3.31 18.92
N THR A 175 18.21 -4.08 19.88
CA THR A 175 17.23 -3.57 20.85
C THR A 175 17.70 -2.32 21.61
N SER A 176 19.00 -2.22 21.92
CA SER A 176 19.61 -1.09 22.64
C SER A 176 19.99 0.11 21.73
N PRO A 177 20.67 -0.06 20.57
CA PRO A 177 21.01 1.05 19.67
C PRO A 177 19.82 1.71 18.95
N LEU A 178 18.67 1.02 18.80
CA LEU A 178 17.49 1.54 18.13
C LEU A 178 16.91 2.79 18.83
N ALA A 179 17.01 2.85 20.15
CA ALA A 179 16.62 4.02 20.93
C ALA A 179 17.48 5.24 20.57
N VAL A 180 18.79 5.05 20.41
CA VAL A 180 19.76 6.12 20.10
C VAL A 180 19.60 6.63 18.67
N THR A 181 19.38 5.76 17.69
CA THR A 181 19.22 6.17 16.28
C THR A 181 17.91 6.91 16.04
N SER A 182 16.83 6.57 16.74
CA SER A 182 15.55 7.28 16.64
C SER A 182 15.61 8.72 17.13
N ALA A 183 16.45 9.01 18.14
CA ALA A 183 16.63 10.35 18.67
C ALA A 183 17.43 11.25 17.70
N ILE A 184 18.39 10.69 16.96
CA ILE A 184 19.26 11.44 16.03
C ILE A 184 18.55 11.78 14.71
N ALA A 185 17.62 10.91 14.26
CA ALA A 185 16.89 11.11 13.00
C ALA A 185 15.95 12.34 12.99
N SER A 186 15.64 12.91 14.17
CA SER A 186 14.78 14.10 14.29
C SER A 186 15.51 15.43 14.02
N GLY A 187 16.81 15.40 13.69
CA GLY A 187 17.66 16.60 13.62
C GLY A 187 17.81 17.25 12.24
N THR A 188 17.31 16.66 11.15
CA THR A 188 17.60 17.13 9.78
C THR A 188 16.34 17.45 8.97
N TYR A 189 15.53 18.37 9.47
CA TYR A 189 14.51 19.03 8.65
C TYR A 189 15.15 20.16 7.84
N ALA A 190 15.83 19.82 6.74
CA ALA A 190 16.14 20.80 5.72
C ALA A 190 14.84 21.14 4.97
N VAL A 191 14.10 22.13 5.48
CA VAL A 191 12.92 22.66 4.78
C VAL A 191 13.41 23.43 3.55
N THR A 192 13.57 22.73 2.44
CA THR A 192 13.72 23.36 1.14
C THR A 192 12.40 24.08 0.82
N ARG A 193 12.44 25.41 0.73
CA ARG A 193 11.27 26.20 0.33
C ARG A 193 10.87 25.78 -1.08
N ALA A 194 9.61 25.37 -1.27
CA ALA A 194 9.05 25.06 -2.58
C ALA A 194 9.17 26.28 -3.51
N MET A 195 9.79 26.12 -4.67
CA MET A 195 9.99 27.19 -5.65
C MET A 195 9.15 27.01 -6.91
N THR A 196 8.94 25.77 -7.34
CA THR A 196 8.13 25.45 -8.53
C THR A 196 6.66 25.20 -8.16
N PRO A 197 5.71 25.38 -9.09
CA PRO A 197 4.30 25.03 -8.84
C PRO A 197 4.12 23.56 -8.42
N ALA A 198 4.87 22.64 -9.04
CA ALA A 198 4.83 21.22 -8.69
C ALA A 198 5.35 20.94 -7.27
N GLU A 199 6.41 21.63 -6.84
CA GLU A 199 6.92 21.53 -5.46
C GLU A 199 5.97 22.16 -4.45
N TYR A 200 5.30 23.25 -4.84
CA TYR A 200 4.29 23.88 -4.00
C TYR A 200 3.11 22.92 -3.80
N ASP A 201 2.64 22.30 -4.89
CA ASP A 201 1.59 21.29 -4.82
C ASP A 201 2.02 20.10 -3.95
N ASP A 202 3.28 19.65 -4.03
CA ASP A 202 3.80 18.57 -3.19
C ASP A 202 3.95 18.97 -1.71
N ALA A 203 4.36 20.22 -1.44
CA ALA A 203 4.49 20.75 -0.09
C ALA A 203 3.14 21.03 0.59
N VAL A 204 2.11 21.37 -0.19
CA VAL A 204 0.74 21.60 0.29
C VAL A 204 -0.01 20.28 0.45
N ARG A 205 0.42 19.20 -0.22
CA ARG A 205 -0.23 17.89 -0.08
C ARG A 205 -0.13 17.39 1.37
N PRO A 206 -1.27 17.04 2.00
CA PRO A 206 -1.25 16.49 3.34
C PRO A 206 -0.57 15.12 3.34
N TRP A 207 0.21 14.83 4.38
CA TRP A 207 0.83 13.51 4.56
C TRP A 207 -0.23 12.41 4.61
N ASN A 208 0.05 11.32 3.89
CA ASN A 208 -0.81 10.14 3.86
C ASN A 208 -0.94 9.54 5.28
N PHE A 209 -2.15 9.10 5.63
CA PHE A 209 -2.37 8.33 6.85
C PHE A 209 -1.88 6.89 6.64
N TYR A 210 -0.66 6.61 7.12
CA TYR A 210 -0.10 5.25 7.12
C TYR A 210 -0.81 4.37 8.16
N THR A 211 -1.99 3.87 7.80
CA THR A 211 -2.86 3.02 8.64
C THR A 211 -2.08 1.92 9.36
N GLY A 212 -1.23 1.18 8.65
CA GLY A 212 -0.44 0.10 9.25
C GLY A 212 0.50 0.56 10.38
N THR A 213 1.23 1.66 10.18
CA THR A 213 2.17 2.18 11.19
C THR A 213 1.45 2.76 12.41
N GLN A 214 0.38 3.53 12.17
CA GLN A 214 -0.39 4.18 13.24
C GLN A 214 -1.14 3.14 14.06
N SER A 215 -1.79 2.16 13.41
CA SER A 215 -2.41 1.03 14.09
C SER A 215 -1.39 0.21 14.89
N ALA A 216 -0.20 -0.05 14.36
CA ALA A 216 0.85 -0.77 15.09
C ALA A 216 1.33 -0.02 16.34
N LEU A 217 1.52 1.30 16.25
CA LEU A 217 1.89 2.15 17.40
C LEU A 217 0.78 2.19 18.46
N GLN A 218 -0.49 2.28 18.06
CA GLN A 218 -1.61 2.24 18.99
C GLN A 218 -1.73 0.87 19.67
N ILE A 219 -1.55 -0.22 18.93
CA ILE A 219 -1.57 -1.59 19.46
C ILE A 219 -0.39 -1.81 20.41
N SER A 220 0.81 -1.31 20.12
CA SER A 220 1.96 -1.48 21.02
C SER A 220 1.76 -0.76 22.35
N VAL A 221 1.23 0.48 22.33
CA VAL A 221 0.87 1.20 23.56
C VAL A 221 -0.21 0.46 24.34
N LEU A 222 -1.22 -0.09 23.65
CA LEU A 222 -2.24 -0.93 24.29
C LEU A 222 -1.63 -2.16 24.97
N VAL A 223 -0.71 -2.86 24.31
CA VAL A 223 0.01 -4.02 24.89
C VAL A 223 0.73 -3.59 26.18
N VAL A 224 1.45 -2.46 26.17
CA VAL A 224 2.18 -1.95 27.34
C VAL A 224 1.22 -1.63 28.48
N ILE A 225 0.15 -0.89 28.23
CA ILE A 225 -0.85 -0.52 29.24
C ILE A 225 -1.44 -1.78 29.89
N VAL A 226 -1.87 -2.74 29.08
CA VAL A 226 -2.51 -3.95 29.60
C VAL A 226 -1.48 -4.88 30.28
N ALA A 227 -0.27 -5.04 29.73
CA ALA A 227 0.77 -5.89 30.30
C ALA A 227 1.22 -5.44 31.69
N PHE A 228 1.37 -4.14 31.92
CA PHE A 228 1.78 -3.61 33.22
C PHE A 228 0.60 -3.31 34.16
N SER A 229 -0.65 -3.41 33.69
CA SER A 229 -1.84 -3.08 34.50
C SER A 229 -1.95 -3.90 35.79
N THR A 230 -1.48 -5.15 35.77
CA THR A 230 -1.59 -6.08 36.91
C THR A 230 -0.51 -5.88 37.95
N VAL A 231 0.67 -5.45 37.52
CA VAL A 231 1.81 -5.16 38.39
C VAL A 231 1.74 -3.74 38.93
N VAL A 232 1.34 -2.77 38.10
CA VAL A 232 1.26 -1.35 38.42
C VAL A 232 -0.10 -0.79 37.99
N PRO A 233 -1.14 -0.85 38.85
CA PRO A 233 -2.51 -0.45 38.49
C PRO A 233 -2.66 1.03 38.10
N VAL A 234 -1.74 1.88 38.55
CA VAL A 234 -1.70 3.31 38.23
C VAL A 234 -1.52 3.56 36.74
N ILE A 235 -0.96 2.62 35.96
CA ILE A 235 -0.78 2.79 34.51
C ILE A 235 -2.11 2.84 33.74
N LEU A 236 -3.18 2.23 34.26
CA LEU A 236 -4.49 2.17 33.59
C LEU A 236 -5.14 3.54 33.40
N PRO A 237 -5.33 4.37 34.45
CA PRO A 237 -5.93 5.70 34.28
C PRO A 237 -5.08 6.60 33.38
N PHE A 238 -3.76 6.57 33.50
CA PHE A 238 -2.86 7.35 32.62
C PHE A 238 -2.91 6.85 31.17
N GLY A 239 -2.91 5.54 30.95
CA GLY A 239 -3.03 4.93 29.64
C GLY A 239 -4.39 5.22 28.97
N ALA A 240 -5.47 5.16 29.75
CA ALA A 240 -6.81 5.51 29.27
C ALA A 240 -6.90 7.00 28.89
N PHE A 241 -6.30 7.88 29.68
CA PHE A 241 -6.20 9.30 29.36
C PHE A 241 -5.41 9.53 28.06
N TYR A 242 -4.25 8.88 27.90
CA TYR A 242 -3.46 8.94 26.67
C TYR A 242 -4.26 8.51 25.44
N LEU A 243 -4.93 7.36 25.49
CA LEU A 243 -5.75 6.86 24.38
C LEU A 243 -6.95 7.80 24.09
N SER A 244 -7.50 8.45 25.11
CA SER A 244 -8.60 9.41 24.95
C SER A 244 -8.15 10.66 24.20
N VAL A 245 -7.02 11.25 24.60
CA VAL A 245 -6.43 12.40 23.90
C VAL A 245 -6.06 12.02 22.47
N GLN A 246 -5.42 10.87 22.29
CA GLN A 246 -5.06 10.34 20.97
C GLN A 246 -6.30 10.17 20.08
N HIS A 247 -7.40 9.65 20.62
CA HIS A 247 -8.67 9.51 19.89
C HIS A 247 -9.19 10.85 19.38
N VAL A 248 -9.14 11.91 20.20
CA VAL A 248 -9.58 13.25 19.80
C VAL A 248 -8.69 13.82 18.71
N VAL A 249 -7.36 13.68 18.84
CA VAL A 249 -6.39 14.14 17.84
C VAL A 249 -6.56 13.41 16.52
N ASP A 250 -6.65 12.07 16.55
CA ASP A 250 -6.80 11.25 15.35
C ASP A 250 -8.14 11.52 14.67
N LYS A 251 -9.22 11.71 15.44
CA LYS A 251 -10.52 12.12 14.90
C LYS A 251 -10.43 13.46 14.17
N TYR A 252 -9.80 14.46 14.77
CA TYR A 252 -9.61 15.76 14.13
C TYR A 252 -8.75 15.64 12.86
N ALA A 253 -7.63 14.91 12.94
CA ALA A 253 -6.72 14.74 11.82
C ALA A 253 -7.39 14.03 10.63
N LEU A 254 -8.20 13.00 10.87
CA LEU A 254 -8.91 12.25 9.83
C LEU A 254 -10.09 13.03 9.22
N LEU A 255 -10.72 13.95 9.97
CA LEU A 255 -11.85 14.72 9.48
C LEU A 255 -11.44 15.96 8.68
N TYR A 256 -10.36 16.65 9.08
CA TYR A 256 -10.03 17.98 8.54
C TYR A 256 -8.71 18.06 7.77
N VAL A 257 -7.69 17.28 8.15
CA VAL A 257 -6.33 17.44 7.62
C VAL A 257 -6.01 16.41 6.54
N ARG A 258 -6.40 15.15 6.76
CA ARG A 258 -5.92 14.03 5.97
C ARG A 258 -6.86 13.67 4.82
N PRO A 259 -6.33 13.14 3.70
CA PRO A 259 -7.15 12.69 2.60
C PRO A 259 -8.06 11.53 3.03
N LYS A 260 -9.24 11.45 2.43
CA LYS A 260 -10.21 10.38 2.73
C LYS A 260 -9.60 9.02 2.40
N ILE A 261 -9.50 8.16 3.41
CA ILE A 261 -9.05 6.78 3.25
C ILE A 261 -10.19 6.02 2.60
N LYS A 262 -9.96 5.55 1.38
CA LYS A 262 -10.93 4.74 0.66
C LYS A 262 -10.65 3.28 0.97
N GLY A 263 -11.55 2.66 1.69
CA GLY A 263 -11.42 1.29 2.13
C GLY A 263 -12.68 0.94 2.88
N LYS A 264 -13.40 -0.10 2.44
CA LYS A 264 -14.73 -0.48 2.96
C LYS A 264 -14.68 -1.08 4.38
N GLY A 265 -13.90 -0.51 5.28
CA GLY A 265 -13.67 -1.00 6.64
C GLY A 265 -12.73 -2.20 6.75
N ALA A 266 -12.18 -2.73 5.65
CA ALA A 266 -11.31 -3.91 5.67
C ALA A 266 -10.02 -3.70 6.50
N ILE A 267 -9.47 -2.48 6.48
CA ILE A 267 -8.30 -2.10 7.27
C ILE A 267 -8.67 -2.06 8.76
N ALA A 268 -9.84 -1.51 9.09
CA ALA A 268 -10.33 -1.46 10.46
C ALA A 268 -10.56 -2.87 11.03
N ALA A 269 -11.16 -3.78 10.25
CA ALA A 269 -11.35 -5.18 10.64
C ALA A 269 -10.02 -5.91 10.90
N THR A 270 -9.02 -5.68 10.04
CA THR A 270 -7.67 -6.23 10.26
C THR A 270 -7.05 -5.67 11.54
N SER A 271 -7.19 -4.36 11.78
CA SER A 271 -6.69 -3.72 12.99
C SER A 271 -7.36 -4.24 14.26
N THR A 272 -8.67 -4.53 14.22
CA THR A 272 -9.39 -5.10 15.38
C THR A 272 -8.90 -6.50 15.72
N HIS A 273 -8.61 -7.34 14.72
CA HIS A 273 -8.01 -8.65 15.00
C HIS A 273 -6.60 -8.53 15.58
N ALA A 274 -5.81 -7.58 15.08
CA ALA A 274 -4.48 -7.33 15.60
C ALA A 274 -4.51 -6.83 17.05
N SER A 275 -5.47 -5.97 17.43
CA SER A 275 -5.65 -5.55 18.82
C SER A 275 -6.14 -6.67 19.74
N MET A 276 -6.93 -7.63 19.23
CA MET A 276 -7.31 -8.82 20.03
C MET A 276 -6.08 -9.67 20.39
N PHE A 277 -5.07 -9.74 19.53
CA PHE A 277 -3.83 -10.46 19.80
C PHE A 277 -3.05 -9.85 20.99
N ALA A 278 -3.13 -8.53 21.19
CA ALA A 278 -2.55 -7.85 22.35
C ALA A 278 -3.12 -8.38 23.68
N LEU A 279 -4.44 -8.62 23.73
CA LEU A 279 -5.10 -9.18 24.91
C LEU A 279 -4.68 -10.62 25.18
N VAL A 280 -4.48 -11.43 24.14
CA VAL A 280 -3.99 -12.81 24.27
C VAL A 280 -2.55 -12.81 24.79
N ILE A 281 -1.67 -11.95 24.27
CA ILE A 281 -0.30 -11.77 24.78
C ILE A 281 -0.31 -11.45 26.28
N TYR A 282 -1.17 -10.51 26.69
CA TYR A 282 -1.32 -10.17 28.11
C TYR A 282 -1.80 -11.36 28.94
N GLN A 283 -2.80 -12.11 28.47
CA GLN A 283 -3.29 -13.28 29.20
C GLN A 283 -2.22 -14.37 29.32
N CYS A 284 -1.37 -14.56 28.31
CA CYS A 284 -0.21 -15.43 28.39
C CYS A 284 0.79 -14.94 29.46
N ALA A 285 1.08 -13.64 29.50
CA ALA A 285 1.97 -13.05 30.50
C ALA A 285 1.40 -13.20 31.93
N MET A 286 0.10 -12.94 32.09
CA MET A 286 -0.60 -13.07 33.38
C MET A 286 -0.69 -14.54 33.84
N ALA A 287 -0.91 -15.47 32.91
CA ALA A 287 -0.86 -16.90 33.19
C ALA A 287 0.53 -17.31 33.70
N GLY A 288 1.60 -16.81 33.08
CA GLY A 288 2.98 -17.03 33.54
C GLY A 288 3.21 -16.50 34.96
N PHE A 289 2.70 -15.31 35.30
CA PHE A 289 2.82 -14.74 36.64
C PHE A 289 2.10 -15.55 37.71
N PHE A 290 0.83 -15.91 37.46
CA PHE A 290 0.05 -16.71 38.41
C PHE A 290 0.50 -18.15 38.52
N LEU A 291 1.15 -18.71 37.50
CA LEU A 291 1.74 -20.05 37.59
C LEU A 291 2.85 -20.10 38.67
N VAL A 292 3.53 -18.97 38.93
CA VAL A 292 4.58 -18.87 39.95
C VAL A 292 4.03 -18.48 41.33
N ARG A 293 3.00 -17.63 41.39
CA ARG A 293 2.55 -16.98 42.65
C ARG A 293 1.09 -17.24 43.03
N GLY A 294 0.29 -17.84 42.16
CA GLY A 294 -1.15 -17.94 42.28
C GLY A 294 -1.64 -19.22 42.95
N THR A 295 -2.90 -19.21 43.38
CA THR A 295 -3.59 -20.41 43.84
C THR A 295 -4.06 -21.27 42.66
N TRP A 296 -4.27 -22.57 42.86
CA TRP A 296 -4.75 -23.49 41.82
C TRP A 296 -6.05 -23.00 41.13
N HIS A 297 -6.96 -22.38 41.89
CA HIS A 297 -8.20 -21.81 41.36
C HIS A 297 -7.96 -20.56 40.48
N GLN A 298 -7.02 -19.69 40.87
CA GLN A 298 -6.64 -18.52 40.08
C GLN A 298 -5.95 -18.92 38.78
N ILE A 299 -5.07 -19.92 38.82
CA ILE A 299 -4.40 -20.47 37.63
C ILE A 299 -5.44 -21.08 36.70
N ALA A 300 -6.34 -21.93 37.22
CA ALA A 300 -7.41 -22.55 36.43
C ALA A 300 -8.31 -21.50 35.77
N ALA A 301 -8.67 -20.42 36.48
CA ALA A 301 -9.50 -19.34 35.95
C ALA A 301 -8.81 -18.59 34.80
N VAL A 302 -7.51 -18.28 34.93
CA VAL A 302 -6.76 -17.55 33.89
C VAL A 302 -6.55 -18.42 32.65
N VAL A 303 -6.24 -19.70 32.83
CA VAL A 303 -6.11 -20.66 31.71
C VAL A 303 -7.46 -20.83 30.99
N ALA A 304 -8.56 -20.96 31.73
CA ALA A 304 -9.89 -21.02 31.13
C ALA A 304 -10.21 -19.75 30.32
N LEU A 305 -9.88 -18.58 30.86
CA LEU A 305 -10.07 -17.28 30.18
C LEU A 305 -9.24 -17.20 28.89
N LEU A 306 -7.98 -17.67 28.91
CA LEU A 306 -7.10 -17.74 27.74
C LEU A 306 -7.66 -18.66 26.64
N VAL A 307 -8.23 -19.81 27.01
CA VAL A 307 -8.86 -20.73 26.04
C VAL A 307 -10.10 -20.08 25.43
N VAL A 308 -10.97 -19.50 26.24
CA VAL A 308 -12.19 -18.83 25.77
C VAL A 308 -11.87 -17.66 24.84
N SER A 309 -10.89 -16.83 25.20
CA SER A 309 -10.48 -15.68 24.36
C SER A 309 -9.88 -16.14 23.03
N SER A 310 -9.07 -17.21 23.03
CA SER A 310 -8.47 -17.79 21.83
C SER A 310 -9.53 -18.39 20.90
N VAL A 311 -10.51 -19.10 21.45
CA VAL A 311 -11.66 -19.62 20.69
C VAL A 311 -12.49 -18.49 20.09
N PHE A 312 -12.77 -17.45 20.87
CA PHE A 312 -13.51 -16.28 20.39
C PHE A 312 -12.75 -15.53 19.28
N MET A 313 -11.43 -15.35 19.43
CA MET A 313 -10.60 -14.74 18.40
C MET A 313 -10.62 -15.56 17.10
N LEU A 314 -10.46 -16.88 17.20
CA LEU A 314 -10.51 -17.77 16.04
C LEU A 314 -11.90 -17.73 15.37
N TRP A 315 -12.96 -17.72 16.17
CA TRP A 315 -14.33 -17.62 15.67
C TRP A 315 -14.57 -16.30 14.92
N GLN A 316 -14.16 -15.17 15.49
CA GLN A 316 -14.25 -13.86 14.81
C GLN A 316 -13.42 -13.84 13.53
N TYR A 317 -12.20 -14.37 13.56
CA TYR A 317 -11.34 -14.46 12.38
C TYR A 317 -11.99 -15.28 11.25
N ILE A 318 -12.56 -16.44 11.58
CA ILE A 318 -13.28 -17.29 10.61
C ILE A 318 -14.53 -16.57 10.09
N ARG A 319 -15.30 -15.94 10.96
CA ARG A 319 -16.49 -15.18 10.61
C ARG A 319 -16.16 -14.06 9.62
N ASP A 320 -15.12 -13.28 9.89
CA ASP A 320 -14.75 -12.12 9.07
C ASP A 320 -14.16 -12.54 7.72
N LYS A 321 -13.34 -13.61 7.69
CA LYS A 321 -12.94 -14.24 6.43
C LYS A 321 -14.16 -14.72 5.65
N GLY A 322 -15.13 -15.35 6.32
CA GLY A 322 -16.39 -15.78 5.72
C GLY A 322 -17.18 -14.63 5.11
N GLN A 323 -17.25 -13.48 5.78
CA GLN A 323 -17.89 -12.27 5.26
C GLN A 323 -17.14 -11.68 4.06
N LEU A 324 -15.81 -11.62 4.12
CA LEU A 324 -14.98 -11.16 3.01
C LEU A 324 -15.22 -12.02 1.75
N TYR A 325 -15.22 -13.34 1.90
CA TYR A 325 -15.54 -14.24 0.78
C TYR A 325 -16.95 -13.97 0.22
N ARG A 326 -17.97 -13.79 1.07
CA ARG A 326 -19.33 -13.47 0.61
C ARG A 326 -19.42 -12.12 -0.12
N SER A 327 -18.62 -11.14 0.29
CA SER A 327 -18.62 -9.78 -0.29
C SER A 327 -18.21 -9.75 -1.76
N VAL A 328 -17.33 -10.67 -2.19
CA VAL A 328 -16.90 -10.79 -3.60
C VAL A 328 -18.08 -11.11 -4.51
N GLY A 329 -19.04 -11.91 -4.02
CA GLY A 329 -20.18 -12.40 -4.79
C GLY A 329 -21.45 -11.52 -4.72
N GLN A 330 -21.45 -10.47 -3.89
CA GLN A 330 -22.57 -9.55 -3.80
C GLN A 330 -22.55 -8.55 -4.98
N PRO A 331 -23.70 -8.33 -5.66
CA PRO A 331 -23.80 -7.28 -6.66
C PRO A 331 -23.64 -5.91 -6.00
N TYR A 332 -22.99 -4.98 -6.69
CA TYR A 332 -22.94 -3.58 -6.28
C TYR A 332 -24.33 -2.97 -6.33
N LYS A 333 -24.60 -2.00 -5.46
CA LYS A 333 -25.85 -1.22 -5.53
C LYS A 333 -25.93 -0.51 -6.89
N PRO A 334 -27.12 -0.37 -7.50
CA PRO A 334 -27.28 0.20 -8.85
C PRO A 334 -26.67 1.60 -8.99
N GLU A 335 -26.74 2.43 -7.95
CA GLU A 335 -26.12 3.76 -7.89
C GLU A 335 -24.59 3.74 -8.09
N GLN A 336 -23.92 2.67 -7.63
CA GLN A 336 -22.47 2.51 -7.78
C GLN A 336 -22.09 1.92 -9.15
N THR A 337 -23.03 1.30 -9.86
CA THR A 337 -22.77 0.67 -11.17
C THR A 337 -22.73 1.67 -12.32
N MET A 338 -23.30 2.87 -12.15
CA MET A 338 -23.28 3.94 -13.14
C MET A 338 -21.84 4.44 -13.45
N LEU A 339 -20.91 4.25 -12.50
CA LEU A 339 -19.49 4.54 -12.68
C LEU A 339 -18.73 3.45 -13.46
N LEU A 340 -19.28 2.24 -13.66
CA LEU A 340 -18.57 1.11 -14.28
C LEU A 340 -18.94 0.87 -15.76
N SER A 341 -19.51 1.86 -16.45
CA SER A 341 -19.80 1.73 -17.89
C SER A 341 -18.52 1.43 -18.69
N PRO A 342 -18.54 0.58 -19.73
CA PRO A 342 -17.36 0.34 -20.58
C PRO A 342 -16.82 1.61 -21.27
N ASN A 343 -17.63 2.67 -21.40
CA ASN A 343 -17.20 4.00 -21.87
C ASN A 343 -16.70 4.92 -20.74
N SER A 344 -16.70 4.45 -19.49
CA SER A 344 -16.21 5.22 -18.35
C SER A 344 -14.68 5.13 -18.24
N LYS A 345 -14.06 6.18 -17.71
CA LYS A 345 -12.62 6.27 -17.38
C LYS A 345 -12.13 5.20 -16.38
N CYS A 346 -12.97 4.24 -15.98
CA CYS A 346 -12.64 3.20 -14.99
C CYS A 346 -11.69 2.13 -15.50
N VAL A 347 -11.68 1.83 -16.81
CA VAL A 347 -10.67 0.94 -17.41
C VAL A 347 -9.29 1.60 -17.33
N ASP A 348 -9.21 2.90 -17.62
CA ASP A 348 -7.97 3.69 -17.50
C ASP A 348 -7.50 3.82 -16.04
N MET A 349 -8.42 3.71 -15.06
CA MET A 349 -8.11 3.81 -13.63
C MET A 349 -7.25 2.64 -13.13
N TYR A 350 -7.49 1.43 -13.63
CA TYR A 350 -6.69 0.23 -13.33
C TYR A 350 -5.59 -0.01 -14.37
N ARG A 351 -5.24 1.00 -15.15
CA ARG A 351 -4.12 0.91 -16.09
C ARG A 351 -2.84 1.35 -15.41
N ASP A 352 -1.79 0.54 -15.58
CA ASP A 352 -0.45 0.86 -15.08
C ASP A 352 -0.09 2.30 -15.52
N PRO A 353 0.28 3.20 -14.59
CA PRO A 353 0.69 4.56 -14.91
C PRO A 353 1.75 4.63 -16.00
N VAL A 354 2.64 3.64 -16.08
CA VAL A 354 3.71 3.56 -17.07
C VAL A 354 3.17 3.32 -18.48
N LEU A 355 2.09 2.55 -18.61
CA LEU A 355 1.42 2.32 -19.89
C LEU A 355 0.61 3.55 -20.32
N ARG A 356 0.10 4.33 -19.37
CA ARG A 356 -0.54 5.62 -19.68
C ARG A 356 0.42 6.64 -20.28
N VAL A 357 1.69 6.65 -19.84
CA VAL A 357 2.72 7.54 -20.41
C VAL A 357 3.01 7.17 -21.88
N LEU A 358 3.16 5.87 -22.18
CA LEU A 358 3.34 5.39 -23.55
C LEU A 358 2.15 5.76 -24.45
N ASP A 359 0.93 5.59 -23.93
CA ASP A 359 -0.28 5.90 -24.69
C ASP A 359 -0.54 7.41 -24.85
N ALA A 360 -0.16 8.24 -23.89
CA ALA A 360 -0.26 9.69 -24.04
C ALA A 360 0.65 10.18 -25.18
N THR A 361 1.84 9.59 -25.32
CA THR A 361 2.76 9.89 -26.43
C THR A 361 2.27 9.37 -27.78
N THR A 362 1.61 8.22 -27.82
CA THR A 362 1.03 7.69 -29.06
C THR A 362 -0.30 8.34 -29.42
N ARG A 363 -1.16 8.74 -28.46
CA ARG A 363 -2.42 9.47 -28.73
C ARG A 363 -2.18 10.85 -29.32
N THR A 364 -1.12 11.56 -28.91
CA THR A 364 -0.73 12.81 -29.60
C THR A 364 -0.26 12.60 -31.04
N GLN A 365 0.14 11.37 -31.42
CA GLN A 365 0.46 11.00 -32.80
C GLN A 365 -0.72 10.34 -33.55
N SER A 366 -1.59 9.57 -32.88
CA SER A 366 -2.66 8.78 -33.48
C SER A 366 -3.99 9.53 -33.59
N GLU A 367 -4.19 10.66 -32.89
CA GLU A 367 -5.33 11.55 -33.15
C GLU A 367 -5.16 12.37 -34.45
N ARG A 368 -4.05 12.21 -35.18
CA ARG A 368 -3.92 12.67 -36.58
C ARG A 368 -4.24 11.62 -37.63
N TYR A 369 -4.29 10.33 -37.31
CA TYR A 369 -4.64 9.30 -38.28
C TYR A 369 -5.31 8.11 -37.58
N GLY A 370 -6.62 7.95 -37.84
CA GLY A 370 -7.30 6.68 -37.65
C GLY A 370 -8.41 6.66 -36.61
N SER A 371 -9.37 7.59 -36.68
CA SER A 371 -10.74 7.28 -36.22
C SER A 371 -11.39 6.35 -37.25
N ILE A 372 -11.19 5.04 -37.10
CA ILE A 372 -12.09 4.05 -37.70
C ILE A 372 -12.92 3.49 -36.57
N VAL A 373 -14.07 4.14 -36.37
CA VAL A 373 -15.24 3.58 -35.70
C VAL A 373 -15.95 2.74 -36.75
N LEU A 374 -16.12 1.44 -36.50
CA LEU A 374 -17.10 0.59 -37.19
C LEU A 374 -17.47 -0.58 -36.27
N PRO A 375 -18.69 -1.14 -36.41
CA PRO A 375 -20.00 -0.59 -36.07
C PRO A 375 -20.50 -1.07 -34.69
#